data_AF-A0A7K3IXU9-F1
#
_entry.id   AF-A0A7K3IXU9-F1
#
_cell.length_a   1.000
_cell.length_b   1.000
_cell.length_c   1.000
_cell.angle_alpha   90.00
_cell.angle_beta   90.00
_cell.angle_gamma   90.00
#
_symmetry.space_group_name_H-M   'P 1'
#
loop_
_entity.id
_entity.type
_entity.pdbx_description
1 polymer ?
#
loop_
_entity_poly.entity_id
_entity_poly.type
_entity_poly.pdbx_seq_one_letter_code
_entity_poly.pdbx_strand_id
1 'polypeptide(L)'
;TKRQDIEDPPETVIVEDTPAVSQSTYTLQVEVFHDRSKAINAQKKITAAINLPVEIVREWEYYRLIVPGFKTTDEAIKYSSTIANLGYPNISMIENYRKK
;
A
#
# COMPACT_ATOMS: atom_id res chain seq x y z
N THR A 1 26.15 -8.96 35.76
CA THR A 1 25.05 -9.68 35.08
C THR A 1 23.76 -8.91 35.23
N LYS A 2 23.29 -8.22 34.19
CA LYS A 2 21.92 -8.33 33.66
C LYS A 2 21.83 -7.52 32.36
N ARG A 3 21.33 -8.17 31.30
CA ARG A 3 20.98 -7.60 30.00
C ARG A 3 19.52 -7.14 30.02
N GLN A 4 19.15 -6.45 28.94
CA GLN A 4 17.80 -5.98 28.58
C GLN A 4 17.35 -4.78 29.43
N ASP A 5 16.75 -3.72 28.86
CA ASP A 5 15.74 -3.77 27.80
C ASP A 5 16.00 -2.71 26.72
N ILE A 6 15.86 -3.15 25.48
CA ILE A 6 15.90 -2.31 24.28
C ILE A 6 14.56 -1.57 24.27
N GLU A 7 14.62 -0.26 24.45
CA GLU A 7 13.47 0.63 24.32
C GLU A 7 13.00 0.55 22.87
N ASP A 8 11.94 -0.24 22.62
CA ASP A 8 11.21 -0.26 21.37
C ASP A 8 10.87 1.20 21.01
N PRO A 9 11.42 1.77 19.92
CA PRO A 9 11.04 3.12 19.54
C PRO A 9 9.56 3.10 19.16
N PRO A 10 8.80 4.14 19.56
CA PRO A 10 7.36 4.13 19.41
C PRO A 10 6.97 3.86 17.96
N GLU A 11 6.17 2.80 17.78
CA GLU A 11 5.49 2.46 16.55
C GLU A 11 4.77 3.71 16.03
N THR A 12 5.44 4.46 15.17
CA THR A 12 4.80 5.51 14.39
C THR A 12 3.91 4.77 13.42
N VAL A 13 2.66 4.56 13.83
CA VAL A 13 1.57 4.23 12.91
C VAL A 13 1.43 5.44 12.02
N ILE A 14 2.15 5.43 10.90
CA ILE A 14 2.01 6.41 9.84
C ILE A 14 0.67 6.11 9.18
N VAL A 15 -0.41 6.53 9.85
CA VAL A 15 -1.63 6.96 9.17
C VAL A 15 -1.36 8.38 8.71
N GLU A 16 -0.60 8.49 7.61
CA GLU A 16 -0.59 9.72 6.83
C GLU A 16 -1.98 9.84 6.21
N ASP A 17 -2.88 10.48 6.96
CA ASP A 17 -3.98 11.24 6.38
C ASP A 17 -3.32 12.23 5.41
N THR A 18 -3.18 11.82 4.15
CA THR A 18 -2.75 12.70 3.07
C THR A 18 -4.02 13.33 2.52
N PRO A 19 -4.30 14.61 2.85
CA PRO A 19 -5.40 15.32 2.26
C PRO A 19 -5.08 15.57 0.77
N ALA A 20 -6.12 15.45 -0.06
CA ALA A 20 -6.18 15.82 -1.47
C ALA A 20 -5.69 14.78 -2.50
N VAL A 21 -6.58 13.88 -2.91
CA VAL A 21 -6.50 13.28 -4.25
C VAL A 21 -7.77 13.61 -5.03
N SER A 22 -7.60 14.57 -5.92
CA SER A 22 -8.55 14.99 -6.95
C SER A 22 -9.04 13.79 -7.77
N GLN A 23 -10.31 13.40 -7.61
CA GLN A 23 -11.12 12.59 -8.54
C GLN A 23 -10.43 11.35 -9.16
N SER A 24 -9.56 10.64 -8.44
CA SER A 24 -9.03 9.37 -8.93
C SER A 24 -10.10 8.27 -8.82
N THR A 25 -10.54 7.76 -9.97
CA THR A 25 -11.61 6.75 -10.08
C THR A 25 -11.11 5.33 -9.83
N TYR A 26 -9.81 5.10 -10.04
CA TYR A 26 -9.19 3.77 -10.02
C TYR A 26 -8.19 3.64 -8.87
N THR A 27 -8.16 2.45 -8.26
CA THR A 27 -7.22 2.08 -7.19
C THR A 27 -6.69 0.69 -7.48
N LEU A 28 -5.38 0.48 -7.35
CA LEU A 28 -4.78 -0.84 -7.51
C LEU A 28 -4.53 -1.46 -6.14
N GLN A 29 -5.24 -2.52 -5.81
CA GLN A 29 -4.88 -3.38 -4.69
C GLN A 29 -3.74 -4.30 -5.13
N VAL A 30 -2.59 -4.25 -4.48
CA VAL A 30 -1.39 -5.00 -4.87
C VAL A 30 -1.34 -6.38 -4.24
N GLU A 31 -1.50 -6.44 -2.92
CA GLU A 31 -1.41 -7.69 -2.17
C GLU A 31 -2.07 -7.53 -0.80
N VAL A 32 -2.41 -8.66 -0.17
CA VAL A 32 -2.97 -8.72 1.17
C VAL A 32 -2.02 -9.50 2.06
N PHE A 33 -1.64 -8.91 3.19
CA PHE A 33 -0.78 -9.55 4.18
C PHE A 33 -1.55 -9.78 5.49
N HIS A 34 -1.30 -10.89 6.16
CA HIS A 34 -1.70 -11.06 7.57
C HIS A 34 -0.76 -10.32 8.53
N ASP A 35 0.52 -10.23 8.16
CA ASP A 35 1.55 -9.60 8.99
C ASP A 35 1.72 -8.11 8.65
N ARG A 36 1.55 -7.25 9.65
CA ARG A 36 1.78 -5.80 9.52
C ARG A 36 3.19 -5.47 9.03
N SER A 37 4.21 -6.12 9.58
CA SER A 37 5.61 -5.89 9.22
C SER A 37 5.91 -6.24 7.76
N LYS A 38 5.27 -7.30 7.24
CA LYS A 38 5.39 -7.65 5.81
C LYS A 38 4.72 -6.60 4.94
N ALA A 39 3.54 -6.13 5.33
CA ALA A 39 2.82 -5.08 4.62
C ALA A 39 3.65 -3.78 4.52
N ILE A 40 4.26 -3.35 5.63
CA ILE A 40 5.12 -2.15 5.67
C ILE A 40 6.36 -2.34 4.77
N ASN A 41 6.99 -3.51 4.81
CA ASN A 41 8.17 -3.77 3.98
C ASN A 41 7.82 -3.80 2.48
N ALA A 42 6.69 -4.42 2.13
CA ALA A 42 6.18 -4.42 0.76
C ALA A 42 5.81 -3.00 0.30
N GLN A 43 5.14 -2.22 1.15
CA GLN A 43 4.78 -0.83 0.87
C GLN A 43 6.02 -0.01 0.51
N LYS A 44 7.09 -0.10 1.32
CA LYS A 44 8.36 0.61 1.05
C LYS A 44 8.99 0.17 -0.26
N LYS A 45 9.04 -1.14 -0.53
CA LYS A 45 9.60 -1.67 -1.79
C LYS A 45 8.82 -1.19 -3.01
N ILE A 46 7.50 -1.27 -2.94
CA ILE A 46 6.63 -0.86 -4.04
C ILE A 46 6.74 0.65 -4.23
N THR A 47 6.59 1.45 -3.17
CA THR A 47 6.73 2.92 -3.18
C THR A 47 8.05 3.34 -3.81
N ALA A 48 9.17 2.70 -3.42
CA ALA A 48 10.49 3.00 -3.99
C ALA A 48 10.60 2.64 -5.48
N ALA A 49 9.88 1.61 -5.93
CA ALA A 49 9.95 1.16 -7.32
C ALA A 49 9.07 1.96 -8.27
N ILE A 50 7.84 2.30 -7.86
CA ILE A 50 6.88 3.02 -8.72
C ILE A 50 6.81 4.53 -8.42
N ASN A 51 7.47 5.00 -7.35
CA ASN A 51 7.43 6.39 -6.88
C ASN A 51 5.99 6.92 -6.64
N LEU A 52 5.06 6.03 -6.30
CA LEU A 52 3.69 6.38 -5.94
C LEU A 52 3.42 6.04 -4.48
N PRO A 53 2.56 6.84 -3.81
CA PRO A 53 2.14 6.55 -2.45
C PRO A 53 1.35 5.24 -2.40
N VAL A 54 1.85 4.26 -1.66
CA VAL A 54 1.16 3.01 -1.39
C VAL A 54 0.53 3.13 -0.01
N GLU A 55 -0.79 2.96 0.09
CA GLU A 55 -1.52 2.95 1.36
C GLU A 55 -1.72 1.53 1.87
N ILE A 56 -1.65 1.35 3.20
CA ILE A 56 -1.96 0.08 3.85
C ILE A 56 -3.32 0.23 4.55
N VAL A 57 -4.33 -0.46 4.04
CA VAL A 57 -5.67 -0.51 4.62
C VAL A 57 -5.80 -1.76 5.46
N ARG A 58 -5.94 -1.57 6.77
CA ARG A 58 -6.29 -2.66 7.68
C ARG A 58 -7.77 -2.96 7.58
N GLU A 59 -8.11 -4.18 7.19
CA GLU A 59 -9.49 -4.67 7.23
C GLU A 59 -9.52 -5.99 8.01
N TRP A 60 -10.26 -6.00 9.11
CA TRP A 60 -10.29 -7.12 10.06
C TRP A 60 -8.87 -7.47 10.57
N GLU A 61 -8.37 -8.67 10.24
CA GLU A 61 -7.02 -9.15 10.58
C GLU A 61 -6.04 -9.08 9.40
N TYR A 62 -6.42 -8.41 8.31
CA TYR A 62 -5.65 -8.35 7.08
C TYR A 62 -5.19 -6.91 6.80
N TYR A 63 -4.02 -6.80 6.19
CA TYR A 63 -3.39 -5.55 5.75
C TYR A 63 -3.31 -5.56 4.21
N ARG A 64 -4.18 -4.79 3.58
CA ARG A 64 -4.25 -4.68 2.12
C ARG A 64 -3.41 -3.50 1.66
N LEU A 65 -2.50 -3.73 0.72
CA LEU A 65 -1.79 -2.64 0.07
C LEU A 65 -2.61 -2.16 -1.10
N ILE A 66 -2.94 -0.89 -1.09
CA ILE A 66 -3.62 -0.23 -2.19
C ILE A 66 -2.78 0.94 -2.69
N VAL A 67 -2.82 1.19 -3.99
CA VAL A 67 -2.21 2.34 -4.63
C VAL A 67 -3.36 3.15 -5.20
N PRO A 68 -3.78 4.23 -4.52
CA PRO A 68 -4.76 5.16 -5.06
C PRO A 68 -4.11 6.13 -6.04
N GLY A 69 -4.93 6.96 -6.69
CA GLY A 69 -4.42 8.06 -7.53
C GLY A 69 -4.48 7.81 -9.03
N PHE A 70 -5.03 6.68 -9.49
CA PHE A 70 -5.17 6.42 -10.91
C PHE A 70 -6.43 7.09 -11.48
N LYS A 71 -6.25 7.91 -12.53
CA LYS A 71 -7.34 8.55 -13.27
C LYS A 71 -7.82 7.71 -14.44
N THR A 72 -6.91 6.92 -15.02
CA THR A 72 -7.15 6.15 -16.25
C THR A 72 -6.79 4.70 -16.01
N THR A 73 -7.54 3.79 -16.64
CA THR A 73 -7.25 2.36 -16.65
C THR A 73 -5.87 2.06 -17.24
N ASP A 74 -5.44 2.79 -18.28
CA ASP A 74 -4.14 2.60 -18.93
C ASP A 74 -2.97 2.81 -17.94
N GLU A 75 -3.03 3.90 -17.15
CA GLU A 75 -2.04 4.13 -16.09
C GLU A 75 -2.06 2.99 -15.08
N ALA A 76 -3.26 2.60 -14.62
CA ALA A 76 -3.41 1.50 -13.67
C ALA A 76 -2.81 0.17 -14.20
N ILE A 77 -3.01 -0.15 -15.48
CA ILE A 77 -2.44 -1.35 -16.13
C ILE A 77 -0.91 -1.26 -16.25
N LYS A 78 -0.38 -0.07 -16.57
CA LYS A 78 1.06 0.14 -16.66
C LYS A 78 1.75 -0.09 -15.32
N TYR A 79 1.20 0.51 -14.26
CA TYR A 79 1.75 0.34 -12.91
C TYR A 79 1.51 -1.07 -12.38
N SER A 80 0.37 -1.69 -12.66
CA SER A 80 0.16 -3.09 -12.26
C SER A 80 1.22 -4.01 -12.89
N SER A 81 1.57 -3.78 -14.16
CA SER A 81 2.63 -4.53 -14.82
C SER A 81 3.99 -4.33 -14.15
N THR A 82 4.33 -3.10 -13.74
CA THR A 82 5.58 -2.83 -13.00
C THR A 82 5.59 -3.55 -11.64
N ILE A 83 4.49 -3.49 -10.90
CA ILE A 83 4.37 -4.11 -9.58
C ILE A 83 4.43 -5.64 -9.69
N ALA A 84 3.86 -6.23 -10.73
CA ALA A 84 3.95 -7.66 -11.00
C ALA A 84 5.40 -8.09 -11.27
N ASN A 85 6.16 -7.28 -12.01
CA ASN A 85 7.60 -7.52 -12.25
C ASN A 85 8.45 -7.43 -10.98
N LEU A 86 7.99 -6.75 -9.92
CA LEU A 86 8.67 -6.71 -8.61
C LEU A 86 8.44 -7.97 -7.77
N GLY A 87 7.60 -8.90 -8.23
CA GLY A 87 7.26 -10.12 -7.51
C GLY A 87 5.91 -10.07 -6.79
N TYR A 88 5.06 -9.07 -7.09
CA TYR A 88 3.70 -8.96 -6.56
C TYR A 88 2.68 -9.11 -7.69
N PRO A 89 2.44 -10.34 -8.21
CA PRO A 89 1.55 -10.55 -9.35
C PRO A 89 0.04 -10.44 -9.00
N ASN A 90 -0.32 -10.48 -7.71
CA ASN A 90 -1.71 -10.56 -7.25
C ASN A 90 -2.43 -9.20 -7.21
N ILE A 91 -2.30 -8.42 -8.29
CA ILE A 91 -2.82 -7.06 -8.33
C ILE A 91 -4.27 -7.08 -8.82
N SER A 92 -5.17 -6.49 -8.03
CA SER A 92 -6.58 -6.31 -8.35
C SER A 92 -6.89 -4.83 -8.55
N MET A 93 -7.49 -4.47 -9.68
CA MET A 93 -7.97 -3.12 -9.92
C MET A 93 -9.35 -2.95 -9.31
N ILE A 94 -9.53 -1.92 -8.51
CA ILE A 94 -10.78 -1.54 -7.86
C ILE A 94 -11.21 -0.19 -8.45
N GLU A 95 -12.33 -0.19 -9.14
CA GLU A 95 -13.03 1.02 -9.57
C GLU A 95 -13.90 1.53 -8.42
N ASN A 96 -13.90 2.85 -8.19
CA ASN A 96 -14.75 3.53 -7.21
C ASN A 96 -14.40 3.29 -5.71
N TYR A 97 -13.14 3.45 -5.30
CA TYR A 97 -12.79 3.41 -3.86
C TYR A 97 -13.44 4.54 -3.02
N ARG A 98 -14.15 5.51 -3.65
CA ARG A 98 -14.90 6.59 -2.97
C ARG A 98 -16.22 7.00 -3.64
N LYS A 99 -17.01 6.08 -4.21
CA LYS A 99 -18.44 6.41 -4.38
C LYS A 99 -19.13 6.30 -3.02
N LYS A 100 -19.29 7.46 -2.36
CA LYS A 100 -20.36 7.64 -1.38
C LYS A 100 -21.71 7.37 -2.04
#